data_AF-A0A1X1VSW4-F1
#
_entry.id   AF-A0A1X1VSW4-F1
#
_cell.length_a   1.000
_cell.length_b   1.000
_cell.length_c   1.000
_cell.angle_alpha   90.00
_cell.angle_beta   90.00
_cell.angle_gamma   90.00
#
_symmetry.space_group_name_H-M   'P 1'
#
loop_
_entity.id
_entity.type
_entity.pdbx_description
1 polymer ?
#
loop_
_entity_poly.entity_id
_entity_poly.type
_entity_poly.pdbx_seq_one_letter_code
_entity_poly.pdbx_strand_id
1 'polypeptide(L)'
;MSCGDGGDEDSVPIRPTTEALSGITTITATVAGVNPGAKNVTLADNSEIGYDAVVLAAGSRIALEMIPGLPEAVDNGSAVHYYATAAAASAHRALSAFAGGKLVFLITSQPYRCPVAPYEGALLATDLLRENGTRAATQISVYTPEQQPMPSAGPHAGPELVGLLNHEGIDVFCEQTVERIDPDARTIHFQDGHSVDFDLLVFVSPHQPAITLGEPGWIPTC
;
A
#
# COMPACT_ATOMS: atom_id res chain seq x y z
N MET A 1 -18.28 14.68 29.74
CA MET A 1 -18.61 13.88 28.53
C MET A 1 -17.32 13.72 27.77
N SER A 2 -16.76 12.52 27.79
CA SER A 2 -15.48 12.20 27.15
C SER A 2 -15.70 12.26 25.64
N CYS A 3 -15.05 13.20 24.95
CA CYS A 3 -14.86 13.06 23.52
C CYS A 3 -13.97 11.83 23.34
N GLY A 4 -14.53 10.75 22.80
CA GLY A 4 -13.75 9.60 22.36
C GLY A 4 -12.76 10.10 21.32
N ASP A 5 -11.49 9.77 21.51
CA ASP A 5 -10.45 9.91 20.50
C ASP A 5 -10.83 8.97 19.36
N GLY A 6 -11.55 9.48 18.36
CA GLY A 6 -11.82 8.80 17.10
C GLY A 6 -10.55 8.74 16.27
N GLY A 7 -9.49 8.19 16.86
CA GLY A 7 -8.27 7.87 16.17
C GLY A 7 -8.60 6.83 15.10
N ASP A 8 -8.32 7.18 13.86
CA ASP A 8 -8.32 6.25 12.75
C ASP A 8 -7.37 5.09 13.11
N GLU A 9 -7.94 3.92 13.47
CA GLU A 9 -7.22 2.72 13.93
C GLU A 9 -6.16 2.24 12.91
N ASP A 10 -6.19 2.81 11.71
CA ASP A 10 -5.30 2.52 10.60
C ASP A 10 -4.03 3.38 10.56
N SER A 11 -3.84 4.38 11.44
CA SER A 11 -2.66 5.25 11.40
C SER A 11 -1.91 5.35 12.73
N VAL A 12 -0.57 5.40 12.66
CA VAL A 12 0.29 5.81 13.79
C VAL A 12 0.48 7.33 13.70
N PRO A 13 -0.12 8.13 14.60
CA PRO A 13 -0.07 9.58 14.47
C PRO A 13 1.33 10.09 14.81
N ILE A 14 2.02 10.65 13.81
CA ILE A 14 3.19 11.50 14.05
C ILE A 14 2.66 12.87 14.48
N ARG A 15 2.70 13.14 15.79
CA ARG A 15 2.25 14.43 16.34
C ARG A 15 3.42 15.40 16.41
N PRO A 16 3.37 16.55 15.70
CA PRO A 16 4.38 17.59 15.85
C PRO A 16 4.37 18.12 17.30
N THR A 17 5.53 18.52 17.80
CA THR A 17 5.64 19.10 19.14
C THR A 17 4.93 20.45 19.20
N THR A 18 4.46 20.83 20.40
CA THR A 18 3.86 22.16 20.62
C THR A 18 4.81 23.30 20.23
N GLU A 19 6.11 23.11 20.44
CA GLU A 19 7.15 24.04 20.02
C GLU A 19 7.23 24.18 18.49
N ALA A 20 7.18 23.08 17.74
CA ALA A 20 7.19 23.09 16.28
C ALA A 20 5.95 23.78 15.68
N LEU A 21 4.84 23.82 16.42
CA LEU A 21 3.60 24.48 16.03
C LEU A 21 3.46 25.92 16.57
N SER A 22 4.46 26.43 17.29
CA SER A 22 4.39 27.76 17.89
C SER A 22 4.24 28.84 16.82
N GLY A 23 3.20 29.68 16.97
CA GLY A 23 2.87 30.74 16.01
C GLY A 23 2.07 30.27 14.79
N ILE A 24 1.64 29.00 14.74
CA ILE A 24 0.81 28.45 13.67
C ILE A 24 -0.62 28.24 14.19
N THR A 25 -1.62 28.76 13.47
CA THR A 25 -3.02 28.43 13.72
C THR A 25 -3.32 27.02 13.22
N THR A 26 -3.56 26.09 14.14
CA THR A 26 -3.90 24.70 13.81
C THR A 26 -5.41 24.49 13.76
N ILE A 27 -5.91 23.87 12.70
CA ILE A 27 -7.31 23.50 12.54
C ILE A 27 -7.37 21.97 12.42
N THR A 28 -8.09 21.31 13.33
CA THR A 28 -8.35 19.87 13.25
C THR A 28 -9.69 19.65 12.58
N ALA A 29 -9.66 19.35 11.29
CA ALA A 29 -10.85 19.09 10.48
C ALA A 29 -10.50 18.23 9.26
N THR A 30 -11.50 17.58 8.68
CA THR A 30 -11.38 16.87 7.39
C THR A 30 -11.62 17.84 6.25
N VAL A 31 -10.70 17.88 5.29
CA VAL A 31 -10.88 18.63 4.03
C VAL A 31 -11.81 17.86 3.10
N ALA A 32 -12.87 18.50 2.63
CA ALA A 32 -13.80 17.96 1.65
C ALA A 32 -13.45 18.37 0.21
N GLY A 33 -12.81 19.53 0.03
CA GLY A 33 -12.42 20.00 -1.30
C GLY A 33 -11.47 21.18 -1.25
N VAL A 34 -10.75 21.38 -2.35
CA VAL A 34 -9.86 22.52 -2.56
C VAL A 34 -10.23 23.14 -3.90
N ASN A 35 -10.46 24.46 -3.94
CA ASN A 35 -10.74 25.20 -5.16
C ASN A 35 -9.60 26.19 -5.46
N PRO A 36 -8.66 25.84 -6.35
CA PRO A 36 -7.57 26.73 -6.75
C PRO A 36 -8.03 28.05 -7.35
N GLY A 37 -9.17 28.07 -8.06
CA GLY A 37 -9.69 29.28 -8.72
C GLY A 37 -10.28 30.28 -7.73
N ALA A 38 -11.06 29.79 -6.76
CA ALA A 38 -11.64 30.61 -5.70
C ALA A 38 -10.66 30.87 -4.53
N LYS A 39 -9.54 30.13 -4.50
CA LYS A 39 -8.54 30.14 -3.43
C LYS A 39 -9.12 29.84 -2.05
N ASN A 40 -9.94 28.80 -1.96
CA ASN A 40 -10.49 28.32 -0.70
C ASN A 40 -10.39 26.80 -0.53
N VAL A 41 -10.43 26.37 0.73
CA VAL A 41 -10.54 24.99 1.16
C VAL A 41 -11.90 24.82 1.83
N THR A 42 -12.68 23.84 1.40
CA THR A 42 -13.96 23.47 2.03
C THR A 42 -13.73 22.31 2.98
N LEU A 43 -14.17 22.45 4.22
CA LEU A 43 -14.12 21.40 5.24
C LEU A 43 -15.39 20.53 5.18
N ALA A 44 -15.35 19.36 5.81
CA ALA A 44 -16.48 18.43 5.85
C ALA A 44 -17.75 19.00 6.51
N ASP A 45 -17.62 20.03 7.34
CA ASP A 45 -18.75 20.76 7.94
C ASP A 45 -19.29 21.90 7.06
N ASN A 46 -18.78 22.04 5.83
CA ASN A 46 -19.04 23.11 4.87
C ASN A 46 -18.48 24.49 5.24
N SER A 47 -17.65 24.60 6.28
CA SER A 47 -16.90 25.84 6.50
C SER A 47 -15.81 26.01 5.44
N GLU A 48 -15.46 27.26 5.16
CA GLU A 48 -14.45 27.62 4.16
C GLU A 48 -13.26 28.33 4.78
N ILE A 49 -12.06 27.98 4.31
CA ILE A 49 -10.81 28.65 4.68
C ILE A 49 -10.22 29.25 3.41
N GLY A 50 -10.17 30.59 3.33
CA GLY A 50 -9.50 31.30 2.26
C GLY A 50 -7.98 31.27 2.41
N TYR A 51 -7.25 31.29 1.29
CA TYR A 51 -5.79 31.32 1.28
C TYR A 51 -5.21 32.23 0.20
N ASP A 52 -4.01 32.76 0.44
CA ASP A 52 -3.21 33.40 -0.61
C ASP A 52 -2.37 32.39 -1.40
N ALA A 53 -1.85 31.39 -0.68
CA ALA A 53 -1.13 30.24 -1.18
C ALA A 53 -1.50 28.98 -0.37
N VAL A 54 -1.45 27.80 -1.01
CA VAL A 54 -1.77 26.52 -0.39
C VAL A 54 -0.65 25.51 -0.64
N VAL A 55 -0.28 24.76 0.40
CA VAL A 55 0.62 23.61 0.32
C VAL A 55 -0.21 22.37 0.61
N LEU A 56 -0.29 21.46 -0.36
CA LEU A 56 -1.07 20.23 -0.25
C LEU A 56 -0.14 19.07 0.09
N ALA A 57 -0.31 18.52 1.29
CA ALA A 57 0.48 17.39 1.81
C ALA A 57 -0.44 16.26 2.32
N ALA A 58 -1.60 16.07 1.69
CA ALA A 58 -2.63 15.13 2.13
C ALA A 58 -2.28 13.65 1.90
N GLY A 59 -1.20 13.36 1.15
CA GLY A 59 -0.78 12.00 0.86
C GLY A 59 -1.78 11.24 -0.03
N SER A 60 -1.87 9.92 0.20
CA SER A 60 -2.72 9.01 -0.55
C SER A 60 -3.58 8.15 0.37
N ARG A 61 -4.69 7.66 -0.17
CA ARG A 61 -5.56 6.66 0.46
C ARG A 61 -5.34 5.28 -0.17
N ILE A 62 -5.63 4.25 0.62
CA ILE A 62 -5.76 2.87 0.12
C ILE A 62 -7.10 2.75 -0.62
N ALA A 63 -7.09 2.12 -1.79
CA ALA A 63 -8.26 2.03 -2.67
C ALA A 63 -8.49 0.59 -3.16
N LEU A 64 -8.70 -0.34 -2.22
CA LEU A 64 -8.84 -1.78 -2.52
C LEU A 64 -9.89 -2.07 -3.60
N GLU A 65 -10.93 -1.24 -3.66
CA GLU A 65 -12.00 -1.27 -4.66
C GLU A 65 -11.53 -1.21 -6.12
N MET A 66 -10.28 -0.77 -6.35
CA MET A 66 -9.69 -0.67 -7.69
C MET A 66 -9.36 -2.05 -8.28
N ILE A 67 -9.23 -3.09 -7.46
CA ILE A 67 -8.92 -4.45 -7.92
C ILE A 67 -10.12 -5.35 -7.60
N PRO A 68 -10.88 -5.82 -8.61
CA PRO A 68 -12.00 -6.72 -8.39
C PRO A 68 -11.58 -7.97 -7.61
N GLY A 69 -12.35 -8.31 -6.57
CA GLY A 69 -12.12 -9.49 -5.72
C GLY A 69 -11.09 -9.29 -4.59
N LEU A 70 -10.33 -8.19 -4.60
CA LEU A 70 -9.34 -7.92 -3.56
C LEU A 70 -9.95 -7.60 -2.19
N PRO A 71 -11.01 -6.77 -2.07
CA PRO A 71 -11.70 -6.57 -0.78
C PRO A 71 -12.18 -7.88 -0.17
N GLU A 72 -12.80 -8.76 -0.98
CA GLU A 72 -13.32 -10.05 -0.55
C GLU A 72 -12.20 -11.01 -0.11
N ALA A 73 -11.04 -10.96 -0.78
CA ALA A 73 -9.85 -11.72 -0.38
C ALA A 73 -9.26 -11.22 0.94
N VAL A 74 -9.36 -9.92 1.24
CA VAL A 74 -9.00 -9.37 2.55
C VAL A 74 -9.99 -9.81 3.62
N ASP A 75 -11.28 -9.70 3.35
CA ASP A 75 -12.35 -10.06 4.29
C ASP A 75 -12.30 -11.55 4.69
N ASN A 76 -11.95 -12.44 3.75
CA ASN A 76 -11.81 -13.87 4.03
C ASN A 76 -10.42 -14.28 4.55
N GLY A 77 -9.48 -13.33 4.68
CA GLY A 77 -8.14 -13.54 5.22
C GLY A 77 -7.14 -14.24 4.30
N SER A 78 -7.48 -14.46 3.02
CA SER A 78 -6.57 -15.03 2.03
C SER A 78 -5.58 -14.01 1.46
N ALA A 79 -5.88 -12.71 1.59
CA ALA A 79 -5.02 -11.59 1.22
C ALA A 79 -4.76 -10.65 2.40
N VAL A 80 -3.52 -10.22 2.56
CA VAL A 80 -3.08 -9.28 3.62
C VAL A 80 -2.15 -8.22 3.06
N HIS A 81 -2.06 -7.06 3.72
CA HIS A 81 -1.13 -5.98 3.38
C HIS A 81 -0.64 -5.29 4.65
N TYR A 82 0.44 -4.51 4.55
CA TYR A 82 1.06 -3.80 5.69
C TYR A 82 1.10 -2.27 5.49
N TYR A 83 0.18 -1.73 4.68
CA TYR A 83 0.11 -0.30 4.34
C TYR A 83 -0.81 0.52 5.28
N ALA A 84 -1.39 -0.14 6.28
CA ALA A 84 -2.17 0.45 7.37
C ALA A 84 -1.77 -0.23 8.69
N THR A 85 -1.97 0.43 9.82
CA THR A 85 -1.48 -0.02 11.14
C THR A 85 -2.12 -1.35 11.55
N ALA A 86 -3.45 -1.44 11.52
CA ALA A 86 -4.18 -2.66 11.81
C ALA A 86 -3.85 -3.77 10.79
N ALA A 87 -3.73 -3.41 9.50
CA ALA A 87 -3.38 -4.32 8.43
C ALA A 87 -1.98 -4.94 8.62
N ALA A 88 -0.98 -4.15 9.01
CA ALA A 88 0.37 -4.64 9.29
C ALA A 88 0.39 -5.67 10.43
N ALA A 89 -0.39 -5.44 11.49
CA ALA A 89 -0.55 -6.41 12.56
C ALA A 89 -1.23 -7.70 12.07
N SER A 90 -2.24 -7.60 11.20
CA SER A 90 -2.89 -8.76 10.57
C SER A 90 -1.95 -9.53 9.64
N ALA A 91 -1.16 -8.83 8.81
CA ALA A 91 -0.17 -9.44 7.94
C ALA A 91 0.89 -10.20 8.73
N HIS A 92 1.39 -9.62 9.82
CA HIS A 92 2.32 -10.31 10.72
C HIS A 92 1.70 -11.60 11.28
N ARG A 93 0.47 -11.54 11.82
CA ARG A 93 -0.22 -12.75 12.33
C ARG A 93 -0.41 -13.82 11.26
N ALA A 94 -0.80 -13.44 10.05
CA ALA A 94 -0.99 -14.37 8.94
C ALA A 94 0.32 -15.05 8.55
N LEU A 95 1.41 -14.29 8.40
CA LEU A 95 2.74 -14.82 8.09
C LEU A 95 3.30 -15.70 9.22
N SER A 96 3.09 -15.32 10.48
CA SER A 96 3.53 -16.13 11.63
C SER A 96 2.78 -17.47 11.72
N ALA A 97 1.53 -17.52 11.29
CA ALA A 97 0.71 -18.74 11.27
C ALA A 97 0.87 -19.56 9.97
N PHE A 98 1.60 -19.05 8.98
CA PHE A 98 1.69 -19.67 7.66
C PHE A 98 2.55 -20.95 7.70
N ALA A 99 1.90 -22.09 7.41
CA ALA A 99 2.49 -23.42 7.57
C ALA A 99 3.28 -23.90 6.34
N GLY A 100 3.21 -23.20 5.21
CA GLY A 100 3.77 -23.61 3.93
C GLY A 100 2.77 -23.50 2.79
N GLY A 101 3.25 -23.71 1.55
CA GLY A 101 2.49 -23.49 0.33
C GLY A 101 3.05 -22.34 -0.52
N LYS A 102 2.21 -21.73 -1.34
CA LYS A 102 2.54 -20.61 -2.22
C LYS A 102 2.25 -19.28 -1.51
N LEU A 103 3.30 -18.59 -1.09
CA LEU A 103 3.25 -17.22 -0.57
C LEU A 103 3.55 -16.24 -1.70
N VAL A 104 2.53 -15.52 -2.15
CA VAL A 104 2.66 -14.59 -3.28
C VAL A 104 2.70 -13.15 -2.78
N PHE A 105 3.71 -12.40 -3.19
CA PHE A 105 3.77 -10.95 -3.06
C PHE A 105 3.31 -10.30 -4.37
N LEU A 106 2.30 -9.44 -4.30
CA LEU A 106 1.71 -8.80 -5.49
C LEU A 106 1.75 -7.29 -5.40
N ILE A 107 2.42 -6.63 -6.34
CA ILE A 107 2.31 -5.19 -6.53
C ILE A 107 1.09 -4.95 -7.44
N THR A 108 0.01 -4.36 -6.93
CA THR A 108 -1.25 -4.30 -7.70
C THR A 108 -1.30 -3.19 -8.75
N SER A 109 -0.55 -2.10 -8.55
CA SER A 109 -0.63 -0.90 -9.40
C SER A 109 0.57 0.03 -9.22
N GLN A 110 0.80 0.90 -10.20
CA GLN A 110 1.70 2.05 -10.08
C GLN A 110 0.92 3.39 -10.23
N PRO A 111 1.31 4.47 -9.53
CA PRO A 111 2.34 4.52 -8.48
C PRO A 111 1.84 3.94 -7.14
N TYR A 112 2.78 3.56 -6.28
CA TYR A 112 2.51 3.11 -4.91
C TYR A 112 3.52 3.72 -3.92
N ARG A 113 3.20 3.68 -2.62
CA ARG A 113 4.04 4.24 -1.57
C ARG A 113 5.26 3.34 -1.31
N CYS A 114 6.43 3.96 -1.11
CA CYS A 114 7.70 3.29 -0.74
C CYS A 114 8.10 2.14 -1.71
N PRO A 115 8.70 2.44 -2.88
CA PRO A 115 9.02 1.43 -3.90
C PRO A 115 9.88 0.24 -3.48
N VAL A 116 10.59 0.34 -2.34
CA VAL A 116 11.41 -0.76 -1.79
C VAL A 116 10.62 -1.70 -0.88
N ALA A 117 9.53 -1.23 -0.27
CA ALA A 117 8.76 -1.96 0.73
C ALA A 117 8.26 -3.35 0.27
N PRO A 118 7.80 -3.57 -0.97
CA PRO A 118 7.35 -4.89 -1.42
C PRO A 118 8.43 -5.96 -1.30
N TYR A 119 9.66 -5.59 -1.66
CA TYR A 119 10.81 -6.47 -1.73
C TYR A 119 11.43 -6.68 -0.33
N GLU A 120 11.49 -5.63 0.48
CA GLU A 120 11.84 -5.76 1.91
C GLU A 120 10.86 -6.68 2.64
N GLY A 121 9.55 -6.54 2.36
CA GLY A 121 8.52 -7.42 2.91
C GLY A 121 8.74 -8.88 2.56
N ALA A 122 9.14 -9.19 1.32
CA ALA A 122 9.43 -10.56 0.89
C ALA A 122 10.67 -11.15 1.59
N LEU A 123 11.72 -10.34 1.77
CA LEU A 123 12.92 -10.73 2.52
C LEU A 123 12.61 -10.96 4.02
N LEU A 124 11.85 -10.06 4.64
CA LEU A 124 11.45 -10.18 6.05
C LEU A 124 10.51 -11.38 6.27
N ALA A 125 9.58 -11.64 5.34
CA ALA A 125 8.76 -12.84 5.40
C ALA A 125 9.61 -14.11 5.29
N THR A 126 10.63 -14.11 4.42
CA THR A 126 11.57 -15.23 4.31
C THR A 126 12.29 -15.51 5.62
N ASP A 127 12.75 -14.46 6.31
CA ASP A 127 13.40 -14.57 7.62
C ASP A 127 12.44 -15.11 8.69
N LEU A 128 11.24 -14.53 8.81
CA LEU A 128 10.20 -14.98 9.74
C LEU A 128 9.82 -16.46 9.52
N LEU A 129 9.70 -16.90 8.27
CA LEU A 129 9.40 -18.30 7.95
C LEU A 129 10.56 -19.24 8.32
N ARG A 130 11.81 -18.77 8.34
CA ARG A 130 12.95 -19.56 8.84
C ARG A 130 12.87 -19.71 10.35
N GLU A 131 12.58 -18.63 11.06
CA GLU A 131 12.38 -18.65 12.51
C GLU A 131 11.25 -19.61 12.92
N ASN A 132 10.17 -19.65 12.14
CA ASN A 132 9.03 -20.54 12.38
C ASN A 132 9.24 -21.97 11.85
N GLY A 133 10.34 -22.25 11.13
CA GLY A 133 10.63 -23.56 10.56
C GLY A 133 9.79 -23.95 9.33
N THR A 134 9.03 -23.02 8.74
CA THR A 134 8.12 -23.27 7.61
C THR A 134 8.68 -22.80 6.26
N ARG A 135 9.85 -22.14 6.24
CA ARG A 135 10.49 -21.67 4.99
C ARG A 135 10.71 -22.76 3.96
N ALA A 136 11.13 -23.96 4.38
CA ALA A 136 11.38 -25.08 3.47
C ALA A 136 10.10 -25.65 2.83
N ALA A 137 8.94 -25.44 3.49
CA ALA A 137 7.63 -25.82 2.97
C ALA A 137 6.98 -24.70 2.15
N THR A 138 7.64 -23.54 1.99
CA THR A 138 7.07 -22.35 1.37
C THR A 138 7.77 -22.00 0.06
N GLN A 139 7.00 -21.81 -1.00
CA GLN A 139 7.42 -21.18 -2.24
C GLN A 139 7.04 -19.70 -2.18
N ILE A 140 7.99 -18.80 -2.47
CA ILE A 140 7.77 -17.36 -2.40
C ILE A 140 8.01 -16.77 -3.78
N SER A 141 7.06 -15.98 -4.26
CA SER A 141 7.17 -15.26 -5.53
C SER A 141 6.67 -13.83 -5.42
N VAL A 142 7.25 -12.93 -6.21
CA VAL A 142 6.89 -11.53 -6.32
C VAL A 142 6.42 -11.26 -7.74
N TYR A 143 5.23 -10.68 -7.91
CA TYR A 143 4.70 -10.22 -9.20
C TYR A 143 4.58 -8.70 -9.18
N THR A 144 5.24 -8.03 -10.12
CA THR A 144 5.20 -6.56 -10.24
C THR A 144 4.88 -6.11 -11.66
N PRO A 145 4.07 -5.05 -11.86
CA PRO A 145 3.88 -4.43 -13.17
C PRO A 145 5.11 -3.64 -13.63
N GLU A 146 6.07 -3.40 -12.73
CA GLU A 146 7.31 -2.71 -13.06
C GLU A 146 8.17 -3.54 -14.04
N GLN A 147 8.87 -2.86 -14.95
CA GLN A 147 9.87 -3.50 -15.81
C GLN A 147 11.05 -4.05 -15.00
N GLN A 148 11.41 -3.37 -13.92
CA GLN A 148 12.39 -3.81 -12.94
C GLN A 148 12.04 -3.20 -11.58
N PRO A 149 12.42 -3.84 -10.46
CA PRO A 149 12.30 -3.24 -9.14
C PRO A 149 13.01 -1.88 -9.05
N MET A 150 12.42 -0.97 -8.28
CA MET A 150 13.01 0.35 -7.95
C MET A 150 13.53 1.12 -9.19
N PRO A 151 12.71 1.34 -10.23
CA PRO A 151 13.17 2.01 -11.45
C PRO A 151 13.65 3.45 -11.19
N SER A 152 13.12 4.10 -10.14
CA SER A 152 13.52 5.44 -9.70
C SER A 152 14.94 5.52 -9.10
N ALA A 153 15.53 4.39 -8.70
CA ALA A 153 16.88 4.30 -8.14
C ALA A 153 17.97 4.10 -9.22
N GLY A 154 17.60 4.22 -10.50
CA GLY A 154 18.52 4.05 -11.63
C GLY A 154 18.63 2.60 -12.11
N PRO A 155 19.45 2.33 -13.14
CA PRO A 155 19.40 1.07 -13.88
C PRO A 155 20.05 -0.13 -13.18
N HIS A 156 20.78 0.09 -12.08
CA HIS A 156 21.55 -0.97 -11.42
C HIS A 156 20.86 -1.52 -10.16
N ALA A 157 20.04 -0.71 -9.48
CA ALA A 157 19.44 -1.10 -8.21
C ALA A 157 18.46 -2.28 -8.36
N GLY A 158 17.61 -2.23 -9.40
CA GLY A 158 16.64 -3.29 -9.68
C GLY A 158 17.28 -4.67 -9.89
N PRO A 159 18.24 -4.82 -10.83
CA PRO A 159 18.91 -6.08 -11.08
C PRO A 159 19.63 -6.67 -9.85
N GLU A 160 20.31 -5.83 -9.06
CA GLU A 160 20.96 -6.26 -7.82
C GLU A 160 19.94 -6.76 -6.79
N LEU A 161 18.81 -6.05 -6.65
CA LEU A 161 17.73 -6.46 -5.75
C LEU A 161 17.09 -7.78 -6.19
N VAL A 162 16.89 -7.99 -7.49
CA VAL A 162 16.44 -9.29 -8.04
C VAL A 162 17.46 -10.38 -7.73
N GLY A 163 18.76 -10.10 -7.88
CA GLY A 163 19.83 -11.03 -7.51
C GLY A 163 19.76 -11.44 -6.04
N LEU A 164 19.55 -10.49 -5.14
CA LEU A 164 19.37 -10.74 -3.70
C LEU A 164 18.11 -11.58 -3.42
N LEU A 165 16.97 -11.26 -4.02
CA LEU A 165 15.72 -12.01 -3.84
C LEU A 165 15.87 -13.45 -4.32
N ASN A 166 16.46 -13.66 -5.50
CA ASN A 166 16.72 -14.98 -6.05
C ASN A 166 17.68 -15.79 -5.18
N HIS A 167 18.71 -15.15 -4.60
CA HIS A 167 19.61 -15.80 -3.64
C HIS A 167 18.87 -16.33 -2.41
N GLU A 168 17.85 -15.59 -1.94
CA GLU A 168 16.99 -16.00 -0.83
C GLU A 168 15.88 -17.00 -1.26
N GLY A 169 15.88 -17.42 -2.52
CA GLY A 169 14.91 -18.36 -3.09
C GLY A 169 13.52 -17.77 -3.27
N ILE A 170 13.45 -16.48 -3.64
CA ILE A 170 12.23 -15.74 -3.98
C ILE A 170 12.25 -15.49 -5.49
N ASP A 171 11.26 -16.02 -6.21
CA ASP A 171 11.13 -15.78 -7.65
C ASP A 171 10.53 -14.40 -7.92
N VAL A 172 11.04 -13.67 -8.92
CA VAL A 172 10.55 -12.33 -9.28
C VAL A 172 10.06 -12.31 -10.73
N PHE A 173 8.81 -11.90 -10.92
CA PHE A 173 8.15 -11.76 -12.21
C PHE A 173 7.79 -10.29 -12.44
N CYS A 174 8.45 -9.67 -13.41
CA CYS A 174 8.23 -8.29 -13.83
C CYS A 174 7.19 -8.18 -14.95
N GLU A 175 6.69 -6.97 -15.19
CA GLU A 175 5.69 -6.67 -16.23
C GLU A 175 4.37 -7.45 -16.05
N GLN A 176 4.00 -7.72 -14.80
CA GLN A 176 2.83 -8.48 -14.40
C GLN A 176 1.73 -7.53 -13.90
N THR A 177 0.74 -7.26 -14.76
CA THR A 177 -0.40 -6.40 -14.41
C THR A 177 -1.60 -7.25 -14.02
N VAL A 178 -2.02 -7.15 -12.75
CA VAL A 178 -3.21 -7.84 -12.25
C VAL A 178 -4.48 -7.27 -12.89
N GLU A 179 -5.40 -8.15 -13.25
CA GLU A 179 -6.75 -7.82 -13.70
C GLU A 179 -7.75 -7.95 -12.55
N ARG A 180 -7.72 -9.09 -11.84
CA ARG A 180 -8.62 -9.38 -10.71
C ARG A 180 -8.05 -10.48 -9.82
N ILE A 181 -8.61 -10.58 -8.62
CA ILE A 181 -8.39 -11.69 -7.69
C ILE A 181 -9.66 -12.55 -7.63
N ASP A 182 -9.49 -13.86 -7.66
CA ASP A 182 -10.54 -14.82 -7.31
C ASP A 182 -10.36 -15.25 -5.85
N PRO A 183 -11.16 -14.74 -4.91
CA PRO A 183 -11.00 -15.00 -3.48
C PRO A 183 -11.38 -16.44 -3.10
N ASP A 184 -12.26 -17.09 -3.85
CA ASP A 184 -12.75 -18.44 -3.58
C ASP A 184 -11.75 -19.48 -4.10
N ALA A 185 -11.25 -19.29 -5.32
CA ALA A 185 -10.23 -20.15 -5.92
C ALA A 185 -8.81 -19.84 -5.40
N ARG A 186 -8.60 -18.68 -4.77
CA ARG A 186 -7.29 -18.13 -4.40
C ARG A 186 -6.34 -18.04 -5.60
N THR A 187 -6.82 -17.36 -6.63
CA THR A 187 -6.10 -17.22 -7.91
C THR A 187 -5.99 -15.75 -8.29
N ILE A 188 -4.80 -15.33 -8.70
CA ILE A 188 -4.55 -14.03 -9.32
C ILE A 188 -4.72 -14.20 -10.83
N HIS A 189 -5.53 -13.34 -11.46
CA HIS A 189 -5.66 -13.28 -12.92
C HIS A 189 -4.94 -12.04 -13.44
N PHE A 190 -4.07 -12.23 -14.44
CA PHE A 190 -3.29 -11.16 -15.06
C PHE A 190 -3.85 -10.78 -16.43
N GLN A 191 -3.59 -9.53 -16.85
CA GLN A 191 -4.15 -8.97 -18.09
C GLN A 191 -3.68 -9.66 -19.38
N ASP A 192 -2.55 -10.35 -19.34
CA ASP A 192 -2.03 -11.15 -20.46
C ASP A 192 -2.69 -12.53 -20.57
N GLY A 193 -3.65 -12.83 -19.68
CA GLY A 193 -4.50 -14.02 -19.71
C GLY A 193 -3.98 -15.21 -18.91
N HIS A 194 -2.78 -15.15 -18.32
CA HIS A 194 -2.34 -16.21 -17.41
C HIS A 194 -2.86 -16.00 -15.98
N SER A 195 -2.68 -17.00 -15.13
CA SER A 195 -3.16 -16.96 -13.75
C SER A 195 -2.25 -17.74 -12.82
N VAL A 196 -2.23 -17.35 -11.54
CA VAL A 196 -1.35 -17.92 -10.50
C VAL A 196 -2.13 -18.16 -9.23
N ASP A 197 -2.08 -19.39 -8.71
CA ASP A 197 -2.69 -19.72 -7.42
C ASP A 197 -1.79 -19.32 -6.25
N PHE A 198 -2.41 -19.03 -5.11
CA PHE A 198 -1.73 -18.73 -3.86
C PHE A 198 -2.39 -19.43 -2.66
N ASP A 199 -1.61 -19.68 -1.62
CA ASP A 199 -2.12 -20.11 -0.31
C ASP A 199 -2.26 -18.92 0.64
N LEU A 200 -1.39 -17.90 0.50
CA LEU A 200 -1.48 -16.59 1.13
C LEU A 200 -0.97 -15.51 0.17
N LEU A 201 -1.76 -14.45 0.00
CA LEU A 201 -1.40 -13.28 -0.81
C LEU A 201 -0.98 -12.12 0.09
N VAL A 202 0.24 -11.61 -0.07
CA VAL A 202 0.68 -10.34 0.52
C VAL A 202 0.69 -9.29 -0.59
N PHE A 203 -0.18 -8.29 -0.53
CA PHE A 203 -0.31 -7.33 -1.61
C PHE A 203 0.14 -5.92 -1.21
N VAL A 204 0.63 -5.18 -2.20
CA VAL A 204 0.81 -3.74 -2.12
C VAL A 204 -0.49 -3.10 -2.53
N SER A 205 -1.10 -2.34 -1.62
CA SER A 205 -2.43 -1.80 -1.88
C SER A 205 -2.42 -0.83 -3.07
N PRO A 206 -3.47 -0.82 -3.90
CA PRO A 206 -3.69 0.27 -4.84
C PRO A 206 -3.86 1.59 -4.08
N HIS A 207 -3.22 2.65 -4.57
CA HIS A 207 -3.26 3.97 -3.93
C HIS A 207 -3.98 4.98 -4.84
N GLN A 208 -4.79 5.83 -4.22
CA GLN A 208 -5.42 6.98 -4.87
C GLN A 208 -5.04 8.27 -4.11
N PRO A 209 -5.00 9.43 -4.77
CA PRO A 209 -4.84 10.71 -4.08
C PRO A 209 -5.88 10.87 -2.96
N ALA A 210 -5.45 11.36 -1.80
CA ALA A 210 -6.39 11.65 -0.71
C ALA A 210 -7.26 12.88 -1.02
N ILE A 211 -6.74 13.80 -1.84
CA ILE A 211 -7.42 15.02 -2.31
C ILE A 211 -7.13 15.19 -3.81
N THR A 212 -8.11 15.70 -4.53
CA THR A 212 -8.00 16.08 -5.96
C THR A 212 -8.34 17.57 -6.15
N LEU A 213 -7.93 18.14 -7.29
CA LEU A 213 -8.17 19.55 -7.64
C LEU A 213 -9.18 19.68 -8.78
N GLY A 214 -10.42 19.26 -8.53
CA GLY A 214 -11.53 19.34 -9.48
C GLY A 214 -11.53 18.24 -10.56
N GLU A 215 -10.36 17.74 -10.95
CA GLU A 215 -10.23 16.57 -11.83
C GLU A 215 -9.71 15.34 -11.07
N PRO A 216 -10.17 14.11 -11.41
CA PRO A 216 -9.62 12.89 -10.83
C PRO A 216 -8.13 12.73 -11.16
N GLY A 217 -7.35 12.28 -10.18
CA GLY A 217 -5.94 11.92 -10.38
C GLY A 217 -4.98 12.71 -9.51
N TRP A 218 -3.69 12.37 -9.65
CA TRP A 218 -2.61 12.98 -8.90
C TRP A 218 -2.46 14.46 -9.24
N ILE A 219 -2.19 15.28 -8.24
CA ILE A 219 -1.96 16.71 -8.42
C ILE A 219 -0.68 16.89 -9.25
N PRO A 220 -0.76 17.51 -10.44
CA PRO A 220 0.41 17.72 -11.26
C PRO A 220 1.32 18.76 -10.59
N THR A 221 2.60 18.41 -10.43
CA THR A 221 3.65 19.36 -10.07
C THR A 221 4.40 19.71 -11.34
N CYS A 222 4.38 21.00 -11.72
CA CYS A 222 5.14 21.52 -12.85
C CYS A 222 6.66 21.36 -12.65
#